data_AF-L8WFR4-F1
#
_entry.id   AF-L8WFR4-F1
#
_cell.length_a   1.000
_cell.length_b   1.000
_cell.length_c   1.000
_cell.angle_alpha   90.00
_cell.angle_beta   90.00
_cell.angle_gamma   90.00
#
_symmetry.space_group_name_H-M   'P 1'
#
loop_
_entity.id
_entity.type
_entity.pdbx_description
1 polymer ?
#
loop_
_entity_poly.entity_id
_entity_poly.type
_entity_poly.pdbx_seq_one_letter_code
_entity_poly.pdbx_strand_id
1 'polypeptide(L)'
;MTIHATSRAAIYLHDIEKSLVSADIQLYLKQELGSRIHELSTEVLEQLVDRSGVLFIYAATLVRYICFTASKVDPYQRLKSVLGLTAESGRENSPIDALYTAVLKSALEDGRLGGSEKETVRAVLRTVLFSTERGKWNTR
;
A
#
# COMPACT_ATOMS: atom_id res chain seq x y z
N MET A 1 -54.35 -2.29 1.82
CA MET A 1 -53.61 -2.35 3.10
C MET A 1 -52.15 -2.67 2.78
N THR A 2 -51.28 -1.68 2.92
CA THR A 2 -49.88 -1.71 2.50
C THR A 2 -49.05 -2.42 3.56
N ILE A 3 -48.54 -3.61 3.24
CA ILE A 3 -47.60 -4.35 4.08
C ILE A 3 -46.23 -3.67 3.97
N HIS A 4 -45.86 -2.89 4.99
CA HIS A 4 -44.49 -2.43 5.18
C HIS A 4 -43.61 -3.66 5.47
N ALA A 5 -42.97 -4.19 4.44
CA ALA A 5 -41.88 -5.14 4.58
C ALA A 5 -40.76 -4.44 5.36
N THR A 6 -40.65 -4.74 6.66
CA THR A 6 -39.55 -4.25 7.48
C THR A 6 -38.30 -4.97 7.01
N SER A 7 -37.54 -4.34 6.14
CA SER A 7 -36.23 -4.81 5.71
C SER A 7 -35.36 -5.02 6.94
N ARG A 8 -35.11 -6.28 7.31
CA ARG A 8 -34.10 -6.62 8.32
C ARG A 8 -32.75 -6.20 7.77
N ALA A 9 -32.22 -5.07 8.24
CA ALA A 9 -30.83 -4.72 8.03
C ALA A 9 -29.97 -5.74 8.79
N ALA A 10 -29.42 -6.71 8.07
CA ALA A 10 -28.46 -7.66 8.63
C ALA A 10 -27.16 -6.89 8.92
N ILE A 11 -26.89 -6.64 10.20
CA ILE A 11 -25.62 -6.09 10.65
C ILE A 11 -24.67 -7.27 10.85
N TYR A 12 -23.64 -7.36 10.01
CA TYR A 12 -22.61 -8.37 10.13
C TYR A 12 -21.45 -7.83 10.98
N LEU A 13 -21.10 -8.52 12.07
CA LEU A 13 -20.05 -8.09 12.98
C LEU A 13 -18.70 -7.86 12.28
N HIS A 14 -18.37 -8.70 11.29
CA HIS A 14 -17.13 -8.57 10.52
C HIS A 14 -17.08 -7.30 9.65
N ASP A 15 -18.22 -6.72 9.28
CA ASP A 15 -18.26 -5.44 8.55
C ASP A 15 -18.04 -4.24 9.49
N ILE A 16 -18.41 -4.38 10.77
CA ILE A 16 -18.08 -3.38 11.80
C ILE A 16 -16.56 -3.35 12.01
N GLU A 17 -15.92 -4.50 12.15
CA GLU A 17 -14.46 -4.57 12.30
C GLU A 17 -13.73 -3.98 11.09
N LYS A 18 -14.17 -4.31 9.86
CA LYS A 18 -13.60 -3.73 8.64
C LYS A 18 -13.78 -2.22 8.56
N SER A 19 -14.94 -1.70 8.95
CA SER A 19 -15.21 -0.25 8.92
C SER A 19 -14.40 0.51 9.96
N LEU A 20 -14.19 -0.07 11.15
CA LEU A 20 -13.29 0.50 12.16
C LEU A 20 -11.84 0.57 11.65
N VAL A 21 -11.31 -0.52 11.09
CA VAL A 21 -9.95 -0.54 10.53
C VAL A 21 -9.81 0.46 9.38
N SER A 22 -10.82 0.59 8.52
CA SER A 22 -10.82 1.57 7.43
C SER A 22 -10.80 3.01 7.95
N ALA A 23 -11.56 3.32 9.01
CA ALA A 23 -11.55 4.63 9.64
C ALA A 23 -10.19 4.98 10.27
N ASP A 24 -9.55 4.00 10.92
CA ASP A 24 -8.20 4.17 11.47
C ASP A 24 -7.16 4.40 10.37
N ILE A 25 -7.26 3.67 9.25
CA ILE A 25 -6.42 3.88 8.07
C ILE A 25 -6.62 5.28 7.49
N GLN A 26 -7.87 5.74 7.36
CA GLN A 26 -8.18 7.07 6.87
C GLN A 26 -7.59 8.15 7.76
N LEU A 27 -7.72 8.00 9.08
CA LEU A 27 -7.15 8.93 10.05
C LEU A 27 -5.62 8.98 9.95
N TYR A 28 -4.99 7.81 9.89
CA TYR A 28 -3.53 7.69 9.72
C TYR A 28 -3.04 8.37 8.45
N LEU A 29 -3.65 8.05 7.30
CA LEU A 29 -3.28 8.63 6.00
C LEU A 29 -3.46 10.16 6.00
N LYS A 30 -4.55 10.67 6.59
CA LYS A 30 -4.81 12.11 6.69
C LYS A 30 -3.74 12.81 7.52
N GLN A 31 -3.33 12.23 8.65
CA GLN A 31 -2.31 12.82 9.52
C GLN A 31 -0.93 12.83 8.87
N GLU A 32 -0.51 11.69 8.32
CA GLU A 32 0.84 11.55 7.76
C GLU A 32 1.01 12.30 6.44
N LEU A 33 0.01 12.24 5.54
CA LEU A 33 0.08 12.92 4.24
C LEU A 33 -0.30 14.39 4.34
N GLY A 34 -1.26 14.76 5.21
CA GLY A 34 -1.71 16.15 5.35
C GLY A 34 -0.62 17.10 5.86
N SER A 35 0.39 16.57 6.57
CA SER A 35 1.56 17.35 6.99
C SER A 35 2.59 17.57 5.88
N ARG A 36 2.53 16.81 4.78
CA ARG A 36 3.58 16.75 3.74
C ARG A 36 3.11 17.07 2.33
N ILE A 37 1.83 16.88 2.06
CA ILE A 37 1.17 17.14 0.77
C ILE A 37 0.19 18.27 1.00
N HIS A 38 0.53 19.45 0.49
CA HIS A 38 -0.36 20.60 0.50
C HIS A 38 -1.60 20.28 -0.35
N GLU A 39 -2.79 20.53 0.20
CA GLU A 39 -4.08 20.32 -0.47
C GLU A 39 -4.34 18.87 -0.94
N LEU A 40 -4.11 17.88 -0.07
CA LEU A 40 -4.57 16.52 -0.35
C LEU A 40 -6.10 16.50 -0.46
N SER A 41 -6.61 16.21 -1.66
CA SER A 41 -8.06 16.17 -1.90
C SER A 41 -8.71 15.01 -1.15
N THR A 42 -9.97 15.20 -0.73
CA THR A 42 -10.75 14.17 -0.06
C THR A 42 -10.92 12.94 -0.94
N GLU A 43 -11.11 13.14 -2.25
CA GLU A 43 -11.28 12.07 -3.23
C GLU A 43 -10.00 11.25 -3.39
N VAL A 44 -8.83 11.89 -3.31
CA VAL A 44 -7.55 11.17 -3.31
C VAL A 44 -7.41 10.37 -2.02
N LEU A 45 -7.74 10.95 -0.87
CA LEU A 45 -7.68 10.26 0.42
C LEU A 45 -8.59 9.03 0.43
N GLU A 46 -9.82 9.15 -0.05
CA GLU A 46 -10.78 8.04 -0.19
C GLU A 46 -10.23 6.93 -1.09
N GLN A 47 -9.65 7.28 -2.25
CA GLN A 47 -9.01 6.28 -3.12
C GLN A 47 -7.85 5.55 -2.45
N LEU A 48 -7.07 6.23 -1.60
CA LEU A 48 -5.98 5.58 -0.86
C LEU A 48 -6.50 4.66 0.24
N VAL A 49 -7.60 5.03 0.90
CA VAL A 49 -8.29 4.18 1.87
C VAL A 49 -8.84 2.92 1.18
N ASP A 50 -9.54 3.09 0.06
CA ASP A 50 -10.09 1.98 -0.72
C ASP A 50 -9.00 1.01 -1.21
N ARG A 51 -7.88 1.54 -1.69
CA ARG A 51 -6.71 0.73 -2.09
C ARG A 51 -6.05 0.02 -0.92
N SER A 52 -6.09 0.61 0.27
CA SER A 52 -5.55 0.01 1.49
C SER A 52 -6.46 -1.10 2.00
N GLY A 53 -7.76 -1.03 1.75
CA GLY A 53 -8.75 -1.95 2.29
C GLY A 53 -8.66 -1.98 3.82
N VAL A 54 -8.38 -3.15 4.39
CA VAL A 54 -8.13 -3.33 5.84
C VAL A 54 -6.65 -3.51 6.18
N LEU A 55 -5.74 -3.28 5.24
CA LEU A 55 -4.32 -3.56 5.40
C LEU A 55 -3.57 -2.30 5.86
N PHE A 56 -3.38 -2.15 7.17
CA PHE A 56 -2.59 -1.03 7.70
C PHE A 56 -1.13 -1.03 7.20
N ILE A 57 -0.56 -2.22 6.96
CA ILE A 57 0.77 -2.36 6.38
C ILE A 57 0.88 -1.73 4.99
N TYR A 58 -0.21 -1.75 4.21
CA TYR A 58 -0.29 -1.09 2.92
C TYR A 58 -0.22 0.42 3.12
N ALA A 59 -1.09 0.98 3.97
CA ALA A 59 -1.15 2.42 4.26
C ALA A 59 0.19 2.97 4.79
N ALA A 60 0.83 2.26 5.74
CA ALA A 60 2.12 2.66 6.30
C ALA A 60 3.25 2.62 5.25
N THR A 61 3.27 1.59 4.41
CA THR A 61 4.26 1.46 3.33
C THR A 61 4.06 2.54 2.29
N LEU A 62 2.80 2.84 1.96
CA LEU A 62 2.42 3.89 1.03
C LEU A 62 2.89 5.26 1.49
N VAL A 63 2.58 5.65 2.74
CA VAL A 63 3.06 6.90 3.34
C VAL A 63 4.58 6.96 3.27
N ARG A 64 5.26 5.88 3.70
CA ARG A 64 6.71 5.86 3.68
C ARG A 64 7.25 6.02 2.27
N TYR A 65 6.66 5.40 1.27
CA TYR A 65 7.09 5.53 -0.12
C TYR A 65 6.91 6.96 -0.65
N ILE A 66 5.72 7.55 -0.48
CA ILE A 66 5.42 8.91 -0.96
C ILE A 66 6.34 9.92 -0.28
N CYS A 67 6.50 9.78 1.03
CA CYS A 67 7.16 10.78 1.87
C CYS A 67 8.64 10.49 2.12
N PHE A 68 9.24 9.51 1.41
CA PHE A 68 10.64 9.15 1.58
C PHE A 68 11.56 10.28 1.11
N THR A 69 12.13 10.98 2.08
CA THR A 69 12.90 12.23 1.93
C THR A 69 14.30 12.06 1.35
N ALA A 70 14.86 10.85 1.36
CA ALA A 70 16.20 10.61 0.82
C ALA A 70 16.24 10.54 -0.72
N SER A 71 15.08 10.46 -1.36
CA SER A 71 14.96 10.54 -2.82
C SER A 71 14.61 11.97 -3.25
N LYS A 72 15.19 12.42 -4.38
CA LYS A 72 14.88 13.74 -4.97
C LYS A 72 13.56 13.75 -5.75
N VAL A 73 12.86 12.63 -5.81
CA VAL A 73 11.58 12.51 -6.53
C VAL A 73 10.50 13.22 -5.73
N ASP A 74 9.79 14.12 -6.40
CA ASP A 74 8.66 14.87 -5.86
C ASP A 74 7.58 13.92 -5.28
N PRO A 75 7.17 14.09 -4.00
CA PRO A 75 6.10 13.33 -3.39
C PRO A 75 4.81 13.29 -4.21
N TYR A 76 4.45 14.36 -4.92
CA TYR A 76 3.27 14.39 -5.78
C TYR A 76 3.39 13.44 -6.98
N GLN A 77 4.59 13.28 -7.55
CA GLN A 77 4.83 12.33 -8.64
C GLN A 77 4.68 10.89 -8.15
N ARG A 78 5.12 10.60 -6.92
CA ARG A 78 4.93 9.27 -6.31
C ARG A 78 3.48 8.99 -5.99
N LEU A 79 2.75 9.98 -5.48
CA LEU A 79 1.31 9.86 -5.26
C LEU A 79 0.58 9.55 -6.58
N LYS A 80 0.86 10.30 -7.65
CA LYS A 80 0.31 10.02 -8.99
C LYS A 80 0.68 8.62 -9.50
N SER A 81 1.93 8.21 -9.30
CA SER A 81 2.38 6.87 -9.68
C SER A 81 1.59 5.78 -8.96
N VAL A 82 1.35 5.91 -7.64
CA VAL A 82 0.54 4.95 -6.88
C VAL A 82 -0.91 4.95 -7.35
N LEU A 83 -1.51 6.12 -7.55
CA LEU A 83 -2.89 6.22 -8.05
C LEU A 83 -3.05 5.62 -9.46
N GLY A 84 -1.97 5.60 -10.25
CA GLY A 84 -1.91 4.94 -11.55
C GLY A 84 -1.62 3.44 -11.51
N LEU A 85 -1.31 2.85 -10.35
CA LEU A 85 -1.07 1.41 -10.26
C LEU A 85 -2.38 0.65 -10.49
N THR A 86 -2.37 -0.23 -11.47
CA THR A 86 -3.45 -1.19 -11.69
C THR A 86 -3.12 -2.50 -10.98
N ALA A 87 -3.97 -2.90 -10.03
CA ALA A 87 -3.88 -4.22 -9.43
C ALA A 87 -4.44 -5.24 -10.44
N GLU A 88 -3.72 -6.33 -10.69
CA GLU A 88 -4.25 -7.46 -11.45
C GLU A 88 -5.48 -8.03 -10.72
N SER A 89 -6.61 -8.13 -11.41
CA SER A 89 -7.84 -8.67 -10.83
C SER A 89 -7.69 -10.17 -10.56
N GLY A 90 -8.10 -10.62 -9.37
CA GLY A 90 -8.17 -12.05 -9.03
C GLY A 90 -7.08 -12.60 -8.10
N ARG A 91 -6.13 -11.77 -7.62
CA ARG A 91 -5.21 -12.16 -6.53
C ARG A 91 -5.50 -11.34 -5.28
N GLU A 92 -5.67 -12.01 -4.14
CA GLU A 92 -5.97 -11.39 -2.84
C GLU A 92 -4.92 -10.34 -2.42
N ASN A 93 -3.65 -10.58 -2.76
CA ASN A 93 -2.53 -9.69 -2.48
C ASN A 93 -2.16 -8.75 -3.63
N SER A 94 -2.95 -8.69 -4.70
CA SER A 94 -2.65 -7.87 -5.87
C SER A 94 -2.37 -6.39 -5.56
N PRO A 95 -3.15 -5.71 -4.68
CA PRO A 95 -2.86 -4.32 -4.33
C PRO A 95 -1.49 -4.17 -3.67
N ILE A 96 -1.17 -5.03 -2.70
CA ILE A 96 0.08 -4.97 -1.96
C ILE A 96 1.28 -5.32 -2.86
N ASP A 97 1.15 -6.33 -3.72
CA ASP A 97 2.16 -6.71 -4.71
C ASP A 97 2.47 -5.56 -5.66
N ALA A 98 1.45 -4.84 -6.13
CA ALA A 98 1.62 -3.68 -7.00
C ALA A 98 2.39 -2.55 -6.29
N LEU A 99 2.07 -2.26 -5.03
CA LEU A 99 2.75 -1.24 -4.23
C LEU A 99 4.22 -1.61 -3.99
N TYR A 100 4.50 -2.82 -3.52
CA TYR A 100 5.88 -3.27 -3.30
C TYR A 100 6.69 -3.32 -4.59
N THR A 101 6.08 -3.74 -5.70
CA THR A 101 6.73 -3.72 -7.02
C THR A 101 7.10 -2.30 -7.42
N ALA A 102 6.20 -1.32 -7.24
CA ALA A 102 6.46 0.08 -7.55
C ALA A 102 7.61 0.65 -6.70
N VAL A 103 7.63 0.34 -5.41
CA VAL A 103 8.71 0.74 -4.49
C VAL A 103 10.05 0.17 -4.95
N LEU A 104 10.11 -1.14 -5.25
CA LEU A 104 11.34 -1.80 -5.68
C LEU A 104 11.83 -1.28 -7.02
N LYS A 105 10.93 -1.06 -8.00
CA LYS A 105 11.27 -0.45 -9.29
C LYS A 105 11.84 0.95 -9.09
N SER A 106 11.15 1.81 -8.33
CA SER A 106 11.62 3.17 -8.06
C SER A 106 13.00 3.19 -7.40
N ALA A 107 13.26 2.27 -6.46
CA ALA A 107 14.55 2.18 -5.79
C ALA A 107 15.67 1.67 -6.72
N LEU A 108 15.40 0.68 -7.57
CA LEU A 108 16.38 0.09 -8.49
C LEU A 108 16.60 0.92 -9.76
N GLU A 109 15.62 1.71 -10.17
CA GLU A 109 15.69 2.59 -11.34
C GLU A 109 16.21 3.98 -10.98
N ASP A 110 16.42 4.28 -9.69
CA ASP A 110 17.03 5.53 -9.24
C ASP A 110 18.36 5.77 -9.99
N GLY A 111 18.43 6.87 -10.74
CA GLY A 111 19.59 7.27 -11.54
C GLY A 111 20.83 7.59 -10.70
N ARG A 112 20.69 7.64 -9.37
CA ARG A 112 21.80 7.79 -8.42
C ARG A 112 22.58 6.50 -8.19
N LEU A 113 22.00 5.34 -8.49
CA LEU A 113 22.68 4.06 -8.38
C LEU A 113 23.43 3.74 -9.68
N GLY A 114 24.74 3.61 -9.60
CA GLY A 114 25.55 3.08 -10.69
C GLY A 114 25.18 1.62 -11.00
N GLY A 115 25.51 1.14 -12.21
CA GLY A 115 25.17 -0.23 -12.63
C GLY A 115 25.69 -1.31 -11.66
N SER A 116 26.91 -1.15 -11.14
CA SER A 116 27.48 -2.06 -10.15
C SER A 116 26.74 -2.02 -8.80
N GLU A 117 26.24 -0.85 -8.38
CA GLU A 117 25.50 -0.72 -7.11
C GLU A 117 24.13 -1.38 -7.22
N LYS A 118 23.45 -1.27 -8.36
CA LYS A 118 22.18 -1.96 -8.63
C LYS A 118 22.33 -3.48 -8.54
N GLU A 119 23.42 -4.03 -9.08
CA GLU A 119 23.69 -5.46 -8.97
C GLU A 119 23.99 -5.89 -7.53
N THR A 120 24.71 -5.08 -6.76
CA THR A 120 24.94 -5.34 -5.32
C THR A 120 23.61 -5.38 -4.55
N VAL A 121 22.74 -4.37 -4.74
CA VAL A 121 21.41 -4.35 -4.10
C VAL A 121 20.60 -5.59 -4.48
N ARG A 122 20.63 -5.97 -5.78
CA ARG A 122 19.92 -7.16 -6.26
C ARG A 122 20.50 -8.46 -5.67
N ALA A 123 21.82 -8.56 -5.55
CA ALA A 123 22.49 -9.71 -4.94
C ALA A 123 22.14 -9.86 -3.45
N VAL A 124 22.11 -8.75 -2.70
CA VAL A 124 21.70 -8.75 -1.28
C VAL A 124 20.24 -9.17 -1.14
N LEU A 125 19.33 -8.58 -1.93
CA LEU A 125 17.91 -8.94 -1.90
C LEU A 125 17.69 -10.42 -2.21
N ARG A 126 18.34 -10.95 -3.25
CA ARG A 126 18.31 -12.38 -3.58
C ARG A 126 18.82 -13.22 -2.42
N THR A 127 19.95 -12.85 -1.83
CA THR A 127 20.55 -13.60 -0.72
C THR A 127 19.62 -13.69 0.48
N VAL A 128 18.97 -12.58 0.86
CA VAL A 128 18.01 -12.54 1.97
C VAL A 128 16.75 -13.37 1.66
N LEU A 129 16.24 -13.29 0.43
CA LEU A 129 15.08 -14.08 0.01
C LEU A 129 15.38 -15.58 0.05
N PHE A 130 16.51 -16.00 -0.54
CA PHE A 130 16.88 -17.42 -0.59
C PHE A 130 17.34 -17.97 0.75
N SER A 131 17.91 -17.16 1.66
CA SER A 131 18.23 -17.61 3.02
C SER A 131 16.98 -17.84 3.85
N THR A 132 15.95 -17.00 3.65
CA THR A 132 14.67 -17.11 4.36
C THR A 132 13.84 -18.29 3.85
N GLU A 133 13.93 -18.62 2.56
CA GLU A 133 13.24 -19.77 1.97
C GLU A 133 13.78 -21.11 2.50
N ARG A 134 15.09 -21.23 2.75
CA ARG A 134 15.69 -22.44 3.33
C ARG A 134 15.27 -22.74 4.77
N GLY A 135 14.81 -21.73 5.51
CA GLY A 135 14.30 -21.92 6.88
C GLY A 135 12.92 -22.57 6.97
N LYS A 136 12.17 -22.68 5.86
CA LYS A 136 10.79 -23.21 5.84
C LYS A 136 10.66 -24.66 5.35
N TRP A 137 11.75 -25.33 5.00
CA TRP A 137 11.74 -26.73 4.50
C TRP A 137 12.18 -27.78 5.53
N ASN A 138 12.27 -27.45 6.83
CA ASN A 138 12.73 -28.40 7.85
C ASN A 138 11.77 -28.59 9.04
N THR A 139 10.47 -28.47 8.80
CA THR A 139 9.43 -28.92 9.75
C THR A 139 8.37 -29.76 9.02
N ARG A 140 8.74 -31.01 8.72
CA ARG A 140 7.82 -32.13 8.57
C ARG A 140 8.48 -33.39 9.11
#